data_AF-A0A7S4LKL0-F1
#
_entry.id   AF-A0A7S4LKL0-F1
#
_cell.length_a   1.000
_cell.length_b   1.000
_cell.length_c   1.000
_cell.angle_alpha   90.00
_cell.angle_beta   90.00
_cell.angle_gamma   90.00
#
_symmetry.space_group_name_H-M   'P 1'
#
loop_
_entity.id
_entity.type
_entity.pdbx_description
1 polymer ?
#
loop_
_entity_poly.entity_id
_entity_poly.type
_entity_poly.pdbx_seq_one_letter_code
_entity_poly.pdbx_strand_id
1 'polypeptide(L)'
;ETDAWKVQTFINEIGCGSADRKAALQDGWFTLCAATYAYLLAKAAPLRVERFGMSQVIGFTGDTLCRGCEDEWPVTSMVDWVTGDGNARYWVLRMLLDELPRGLKRVPATNVRCEPGAPRAAHAQAFVTVPDGRRKVLVVSKHPATLRIRVSGATGGFVSVVDGTTGDPFGCAEDPQTNKTCYVRRRRIAADTIVVGAFGTAVVIMPQDVR
;
A
#
# COMPACT_ATOMS: atom_id res chain seq x y z
N GLU A 1 -22.91 32.97 14.00
CA GLU A 1 -22.12 32.43 12.86
C GLU A 1 -22.90 31.28 12.27
N THR A 2 -23.21 31.33 10.98
CA THR A 2 -23.86 30.23 10.27
C THR A 2 -22.83 29.13 10.05
N ASP A 3 -23.09 27.93 10.57
CA ASP A 3 -22.33 26.72 10.22
C ASP A 3 -22.39 26.54 8.71
N ALA A 4 -21.35 27.00 8.02
CA ALA A 4 -21.22 26.83 6.59
C ALA A 4 -21.06 25.34 6.31
N TRP A 5 -21.98 24.78 5.51
CA TRP A 5 -21.92 23.40 5.05
C TRP A 5 -20.53 23.11 4.45
N LYS A 6 -19.76 22.24 5.10
CA LYS A 6 -18.48 21.77 4.56
C LYS A 6 -18.78 20.67 3.54
N VAL A 7 -18.59 20.99 2.26
CA VAL A 7 -18.56 19.98 1.19
C VAL A 7 -17.24 19.21 1.29
N GLN A 8 -17.34 17.88 1.26
CA GLN A 8 -16.20 16.96 1.20
C GLN A 8 -16.27 16.14 -0.08
N THR A 9 -15.12 15.90 -0.69
CA THR A 9 -14.93 15.05 -1.86
C THR A 9 -14.45 13.67 -1.44
N PHE A 10 -15.13 12.65 -1.93
CA PHE A 10 -14.83 11.25 -1.67
C PHE A 10 -14.64 10.52 -2.98
N ILE A 11 -13.57 9.73 -3.09
CA ILE A 11 -13.49 8.68 -4.11
C ILE A 11 -14.05 7.40 -3.50
N ASN A 12 -15.25 7.01 -3.96
CA ASN A 12 -15.98 5.90 -3.37
C ASN A 12 -15.23 4.58 -3.46
N GLU A 13 -14.63 4.29 -4.61
CA GLU A 13 -14.02 3.00 -4.88
C GLU A 13 -12.74 3.17 -5.68
N ILE A 14 -11.66 2.60 -5.16
CA ILE A 14 -10.40 2.43 -5.85
C ILE A 14 -10.04 0.94 -5.86
N GLY A 15 -9.85 0.42 -7.06
CA GLY A 15 -9.43 -0.96 -7.27
C GLY A 15 -8.95 -1.16 -8.70
N CYS A 16 -8.31 -2.31 -8.93
CA CYS A 16 -8.28 -2.86 -10.27
C CYS A 16 -9.49 -3.75 -10.43
N GLY A 17 -10.23 -3.58 -11.52
CA GLY A 17 -11.19 -4.55 -12.01
C GLY A 17 -10.65 -5.23 -13.26
N SER A 18 -11.06 -6.48 -13.47
CA SER A 18 -10.91 -7.17 -14.76
C SER A 18 -12.20 -7.93 -15.02
N ALA A 19 -12.71 -7.86 -16.24
CA ALA A 19 -13.81 -8.72 -16.68
C ALA A 19 -13.35 -10.18 -16.78
N ASP A 20 -12.06 -10.42 -17.03
CA ASP A 20 -11.46 -11.75 -16.96
C ASP A 20 -11.07 -12.08 -15.52
N ARG A 21 -11.78 -13.06 -14.93
CA ARG A 21 -11.54 -13.55 -13.57
C ARG A 21 -10.15 -14.17 -13.40
N LYS A 22 -9.54 -14.66 -14.49
CA LYS A 22 -8.18 -15.22 -14.48
C LYS A 22 -7.11 -14.16 -14.22
N ALA A 23 -7.43 -12.87 -14.34
CA ALA A 23 -6.49 -11.80 -14.02
C ALA A 23 -6.01 -11.89 -12.56
N ALA A 24 -6.87 -12.26 -11.62
CA ALA A 24 -6.46 -12.44 -10.22
C ALA A 24 -5.57 -13.66 -9.96
N LEU A 25 -5.46 -14.57 -10.94
CA LEU A 25 -4.54 -15.71 -10.90
C LEU A 25 -3.14 -15.32 -11.42
N GLN A 26 -2.98 -14.12 -11.97
CA GLN A 26 -1.67 -13.67 -12.44
C GLN A 26 -0.81 -13.22 -11.26
N ASP A 27 0.43 -13.70 -11.23
CA ASP A 27 1.42 -13.30 -10.24
C ASP A 27 1.55 -11.78 -10.16
N GLY A 28 1.45 -11.25 -8.93
CA GLY A 28 1.60 -9.82 -8.68
C GLY A 28 0.36 -8.97 -9.00
N TRP A 29 -0.77 -9.54 -9.44
CA TRP A 29 -2.03 -8.80 -9.65
C TRP A 29 -2.40 -7.97 -8.41
N PHE A 30 -2.54 -8.61 -7.25
CA PHE A 30 -2.94 -7.90 -6.03
C PHE A 30 -1.91 -6.87 -5.59
N THR A 31 -0.62 -7.15 -5.80
CA THR A 31 0.48 -6.22 -5.47
C THR A 31 0.44 -4.97 -6.36
N LEU A 32 0.23 -5.14 -7.68
CA LEU A 32 -0.01 -4.04 -8.62
C LEU A 32 -1.23 -3.21 -8.20
N CYS A 33 -2.31 -3.86 -7.79
CA CYS A 33 -3.54 -3.18 -7.40
C CYS A 33 -3.42 -2.44 -6.07
N ALA A 34 -2.64 -3.00 -5.14
CA ALA A 34 -2.28 -2.35 -3.89
C ALA A 34 -1.39 -1.12 -4.12
N ALA A 35 -0.38 -1.23 -5.00
CA ALA A 35 0.45 -0.10 -5.42
C ALA A 35 -0.36 0.99 -6.13
N THR A 36 -1.31 0.62 -6.98
CA THR A 36 -2.21 1.57 -7.64
C THR A 36 -3.01 2.36 -6.61
N TYR A 37 -3.55 1.71 -5.58
CA TYR A 37 -4.23 2.39 -4.48
C TYR A 37 -3.32 3.37 -3.74
N ALA A 38 -2.13 2.93 -3.33
CA ALA A 38 -1.16 3.78 -2.61
C ALA A 38 -0.69 4.97 -3.47
N TYR A 39 -0.48 4.75 -4.78
CA TYR A 39 -0.12 5.80 -5.73
C TYR A 39 -1.23 6.85 -5.84
N LEU A 40 -2.49 6.43 -5.99
CA LEU A 40 -3.62 7.35 -6.08
C LEU A 40 -3.80 8.14 -4.78
N LEU A 41 -3.64 7.51 -3.62
CA LEU A 41 -3.66 8.21 -2.33
C LEU A 41 -2.59 9.31 -2.27
N ALA A 42 -1.36 9.00 -2.69
CA ALA A 42 -0.27 9.98 -2.73
C ALA A 42 -0.57 11.14 -3.70
N LYS A 43 -1.22 10.86 -4.84
CA LYS A 43 -1.52 11.82 -5.91
C LYS A 43 -2.79 12.63 -5.70
N ALA A 44 -3.75 12.11 -4.96
CA ALA A 44 -5.01 12.80 -4.68
C ALA A 44 -4.95 13.64 -3.39
N ALA A 45 -3.95 13.42 -2.53
CA ALA A 45 -3.65 14.31 -1.41
C ALA A 45 -3.60 15.82 -1.74
N PRO A 46 -3.03 16.29 -2.88
CA PRO A 46 -3.11 17.70 -3.27
C PRO A 46 -4.48 18.14 -3.85
N LEU A 47 -5.34 17.20 -4.25
CA LEU A 47 -6.61 17.50 -4.92
C LEU A 47 -7.79 17.77 -3.96
N ARG A 48 -7.52 17.86 -2.66
CA ARG A 48 -8.55 18.02 -1.61
C ARG A 48 -9.59 16.89 -1.62
N VAL A 49 -9.16 15.67 -1.93
CA VAL A 49 -9.97 14.47 -1.67
C VAL A 49 -9.75 14.07 -0.22
N GLU A 50 -10.79 14.11 0.60
CA GLU A 50 -10.69 13.87 2.04
C GLU A 50 -10.83 12.39 2.42
N ARG A 51 -11.42 11.58 1.54
CA ARG A 51 -11.71 10.17 1.81
C ARG A 51 -11.45 9.31 0.57
N PHE A 52 -11.02 8.07 0.79
CA PHE A 52 -10.77 7.08 -0.24
C PHE A 52 -11.33 5.73 0.20
N GLY A 53 -12.24 5.16 -0.58
CA GLY A 53 -12.69 3.79 -0.39
C GLY A 53 -11.86 2.83 -1.22
N MET A 54 -11.57 1.66 -0.66
CA MET A 54 -11.06 0.52 -1.42
C MET A 54 -12.26 -0.27 -1.92
N SER A 55 -12.29 -0.67 -3.21
CA SER A 55 -13.50 -1.23 -3.87
C SER A 55 -14.32 -2.19 -3.01
N GLN A 56 -13.69 -3.22 -2.42
CA GLN A 56 -14.42 -4.14 -1.55
C GLN A 56 -13.51 -4.81 -0.54
N VAL A 57 -14.09 -5.16 0.62
CA VAL A 57 -13.41 -5.97 1.63
C VAL A 57 -13.47 -7.44 1.24
N ILE A 58 -14.67 -7.95 0.94
CA ILE A 58 -14.94 -9.35 0.58
C ILE A 58 -15.57 -9.38 -0.81
N GLY A 59 -15.08 -10.28 -1.65
CA GLY A 59 -15.73 -10.73 -2.87
C GLY A 59 -15.75 -12.26 -2.92
N PHE A 60 -16.74 -12.84 -3.56
CA PHE A 60 -16.95 -14.30 -3.58
C PHE A 60 -17.48 -14.78 -4.91
N THR A 61 -17.33 -16.08 -5.17
CA THR A 61 -17.94 -16.74 -6.33
C THR A 61 -19.41 -17.02 -6.06
N GLY A 62 -20.29 -16.71 -7.00
CA GLY A 62 -21.74 -16.82 -6.81
C GLY A 62 -22.22 -18.27 -6.70
N ASP A 63 -21.65 -19.14 -7.53
CA ASP A 63 -22.01 -20.57 -7.61
C ASP A 63 -21.78 -21.34 -6.29
N THR A 64 -20.94 -20.83 -5.38
CA THR A 64 -20.71 -21.41 -4.05
C THR A 64 -21.76 -21.05 -3.01
N LEU A 65 -22.53 -19.98 -3.21
CA LEU A 65 -23.61 -19.58 -2.30
C LEU A 65 -24.97 -20.10 -2.77
N CYS A 66 -25.23 -20.02 -4.08
CA CYS A 66 -26.43 -20.53 -4.70
C CYS A 66 -26.20 -20.77 -6.19
N ARG A 67 -26.77 -21.87 -6.70
CA ARG A 67 -26.65 -22.22 -8.12
C ARG A 67 -27.26 -21.12 -8.99
N GLY A 68 -26.45 -20.48 -9.84
CA GLY A 68 -26.89 -19.40 -10.73
C GLY A 68 -26.81 -18.00 -10.12
N CYS A 69 -26.21 -17.85 -8.93
CA CYS A 69 -25.92 -16.54 -8.37
C CYS A 69 -24.71 -15.89 -9.04
N GLU A 70 -24.71 -14.56 -9.13
CA GLU A 70 -23.62 -13.81 -9.73
C GLU A 70 -22.39 -13.75 -8.78
N ASP A 71 -21.20 -13.64 -9.37
CA ASP A 71 -19.96 -13.44 -8.61
C ASP A 71 -19.90 -12.00 -8.09
N GLU A 72 -19.57 -11.83 -6.81
CA GLU A 72 -19.24 -10.53 -6.22
C GLU A 72 -17.75 -10.21 -6.46
N TRP A 73 -17.42 -9.96 -7.73
CA TRP A 73 -16.13 -9.44 -8.21
C TRP A 73 -14.87 -9.90 -7.45
N PRO A 74 -14.58 -11.21 -7.26
CA PRO A 74 -13.46 -11.68 -6.42
C PRO A 74 -12.11 -11.02 -6.72
N VAL A 75 -11.88 -10.63 -7.97
CA VAL A 75 -10.69 -9.93 -8.46
C VAL A 75 -10.41 -8.58 -7.78
N THR A 76 -11.42 -7.97 -7.13
CA THR A 76 -11.28 -6.70 -6.40
C THR A 76 -11.19 -6.88 -4.88
N SER A 77 -11.35 -8.11 -4.39
CA SER A 77 -11.41 -8.45 -2.96
C SER A 77 -10.11 -8.11 -2.24
N MET A 78 -10.21 -7.78 -0.96
CA MET A 78 -9.05 -7.63 -0.08
C MET A 78 -8.75 -8.90 0.71
N VAL A 79 -9.74 -9.77 0.90
CA VAL A 79 -9.58 -11.03 1.63
C VAL A 79 -10.06 -12.21 0.80
N ASP A 80 -9.46 -13.37 1.05
CA ASP A 80 -10.01 -14.64 0.62
C ASP A 80 -11.30 -14.92 1.40
N TRP A 81 -12.39 -15.26 0.71
CA TRP A 81 -13.69 -15.47 1.34
C TRP A 81 -13.80 -16.84 2.04
N VAL A 82 -12.93 -17.79 1.71
CA VAL A 82 -12.87 -19.13 2.30
C VAL A 82 -11.99 -19.12 3.56
N THR A 83 -10.79 -18.56 3.48
CA THR A 83 -9.81 -18.57 4.58
C THR A 83 -9.89 -17.32 5.47
N GLY A 84 -10.39 -16.20 4.94
CA GLY A 84 -10.35 -14.90 5.58
C GLY A 84 -8.99 -14.19 5.48
N ASP A 85 -8.03 -14.77 4.77
CA ASP A 85 -6.68 -14.22 4.67
C ASP A 85 -6.65 -12.96 3.80
N GLY A 86 -5.97 -11.93 4.29
CA GLY A 86 -5.76 -10.69 3.53
C GLY A 86 -4.74 -10.87 2.42
N ASN A 87 -5.04 -10.33 1.23
CA ASN A 87 -4.07 -10.21 0.14
C ASN A 87 -3.30 -8.87 0.21
N ALA A 88 -2.43 -8.61 -0.76
CA ALA A 88 -1.60 -7.40 -0.79
C ALA A 88 -2.39 -6.09 -0.66
N ARG A 89 -3.65 -6.01 -1.14
CA ARG A 89 -4.51 -4.82 -1.01
C ARG A 89 -4.86 -4.56 0.45
N TYR A 90 -5.25 -5.61 1.18
CA TYR A 90 -5.51 -5.54 2.62
C TYR A 90 -4.29 -5.04 3.37
N TRP A 91 -3.13 -5.66 3.11
CA TRP A 91 -1.91 -5.37 3.88
C TRP A 91 -1.30 -4.02 3.56
N VAL A 92 -1.39 -3.55 2.32
CA VAL A 92 -1.02 -2.16 2.00
C VAL A 92 -1.96 -1.20 2.71
N LEU A 93 -3.27 -1.41 2.69
CA LEU A 93 -4.20 -0.55 3.42
C LEU A 93 -3.89 -0.54 4.92
N ARG A 94 -3.68 -1.71 5.52
CA ARG A 94 -3.30 -1.83 6.93
C ARG A 94 -2.00 -1.09 7.24
N MET A 95 -0.95 -1.29 6.44
CA MET A 95 0.32 -0.58 6.57
C MET A 95 0.15 0.94 6.46
N LEU A 96 -0.66 1.41 5.51
CA LEU A 96 -0.94 2.83 5.35
C LEU A 96 -1.71 3.40 6.56
N LEU A 97 -2.66 2.66 7.14
CA LEU A 97 -3.38 3.08 8.35
C LEU A 97 -2.44 3.15 9.56
N ASP A 98 -1.58 2.16 9.74
CA ASP A 98 -0.67 2.07 10.88
C ASP A 98 0.46 3.12 10.78
N GLU A 99 1.01 3.29 9.58
CA GLU A 99 2.19 4.13 9.37
C GLU A 99 1.88 5.53 8.88
N LEU A 100 0.74 5.77 8.23
CA LEU A 100 0.36 7.09 7.75
C LEU A 100 -0.96 7.55 8.42
N PRO A 101 -0.94 7.87 9.73
CA PRO A 101 -2.15 8.25 10.46
C PRO A 101 -2.76 9.56 9.94
N ARG A 102 -4.02 9.79 10.32
CA ARG A 102 -4.71 11.06 9.99
C ARG A 102 -3.94 12.27 10.53
N GLY A 103 -4.00 13.38 9.80
CA GLY A 103 -3.41 14.66 10.24
C GLY A 103 -1.95 14.89 9.84
N LEU A 104 -1.34 13.98 9.07
CA LEU A 104 -0.03 14.18 8.45
C LEU A 104 -0.01 15.42 7.55
N LYS A 105 1.06 16.20 7.64
CA LYS A 105 1.35 17.29 6.69
C LYS A 105 2.17 16.75 5.53
N ARG A 106 1.67 16.93 4.31
CA ARG A 106 2.38 16.58 3.08
C ARG A 106 3.60 17.49 2.88
N VAL A 107 4.72 16.93 2.49
CA VAL A 107 5.92 17.67 2.05
C VAL A 107 5.84 17.87 0.52
N PRO A 108 5.79 19.12 0.01
CA PRO A 108 5.60 19.36 -1.43
C PRO A 108 6.69 18.79 -2.34
N ALA A 109 7.95 18.83 -1.92
CA ALA A 109 9.09 18.30 -2.65
C ALA A 109 9.60 17.02 -1.99
N THR A 110 9.44 15.88 -2.66
CA THR A 110 9.94 14.58 -2.20
C THR A 110 10.85 13.99 -3.27
N ASN A 111 12.13 13.83 -2.94
CA ASN A 111 13.11 13.27 -3.85
C ASN A 111 13.60 11.92 -3.31
N VAL A 112 13.35 10.86 -4.08
CA VAL A 112 14.01 9.55 -3.92
C VAL A 112 14.74 9.25 -5.23
N ARG A 113 15.82 8.47 -5.18
CA ARG A 113 16.55 8.07 -6.39
C ARG A 113 16.42 6.56 -6.58
N CYS A 114 15.91 6.16 -7.74
CA CYS A 114 15.97 4.76 -8.17
C CYS A 114 17.36 4.46 -8.75
N GLU A 115 17.68 3.17 -8.92
CA GLU A 115 18.91 2.74 -9.58
C GLU A 115 19.08 3.31 -11.00
N PRO A 116 20.33 3.48 -11.47
CA PRO A 116 20.62 3.84 -12.84
C PRO A 116 19.86 2.91 -13.83
N GLY A 117 19.17 3.50 -14.81
CA GLY A 117 18.36 2.76 -15.79
C GLY A 117 16.85 2.75 -15.51
N ALA A 118 16.41 3.13 -14.30
CA ALA A 118 14.99 3.11 -13.92
C ALA A 118 14.52 4.41 -13.20
N PRO A 119 14.87 5.62 -13.68
CA PRO A 119 14.74 6.88 -12.92
C PRO A 119 13.29 7.27 -12.57
N ARG A 120 12.29 6.67 -13.23
CA ARG A 120 10.86 6.91 -12.99
C ARG A 120 10.13 5.66 -12.52
N ALA A 121 10.86 4.63 -12.09
CA ALA A 121 10.29 3.33 -11.70
C ALA A 121 9.58 3.35 -10.34
N ALA A 122 9.77 4.37 -9.51
CA ALA A 122 9.02 4.56 -8.29
C ALA A 122 8.37 5.95 -8.21
N HIS A 123 7.30 6.05 -7.44
CA HIS A 123 6.76 7.30 -6.93
C HIS A 123 7.07 7.42 -5.44
N ALA A 124 7.26 8.64 -4.94
CA ALA A 124 7.42 8.88 -3.52
C ALA A 124 6.71 10.16 -3.07
N GLN A 125 6.21 10.14 -1.84
CA GLN A 125 5.59 11.28 -1.18
C GLN A 125 5.99 11.27 0.30
N ALA A 126 6.63 12.35 0.75
CA ALA A 126 7.01 12.54 2.14
C ALA A 126 5.91 13.25 2.93
N PHE A 127 5.87 12.92 4.21
CA PHE A 127 4.93 13.42 5.20
C PHE A 127 5.65 13.72 6.51
N VAL A 128 5.07 14.64 7.27
CA VAL A 128 5.50 14.94 8.64
C VAL A 128 4.29 14.76 9.55
N THR A 129 4.44 13.96 10.60
CA THR A 129 3.42 13.81 11.64
C THR A 129 3.37 15.06 12.51
N VAL A 130 2.18 15.40 13.01
CA VAL A 130 1.95 16.57 13.85
C VAL A 130 1.35 16.08 15.17
N PRO A 131 1.86 16.52 16.34
CA PRO A 131 2.91 17.54 16.55
C PRO A 131 4.35 16.99 16.69
N ASP A 132 4.52 15.67 16.77
CA ASP A 132 5.77 14.95 17.03
C ASP A 132 6.87 15.06 15.94
N GLY A 133 6.56 15.60 14.77
CA GLY A 133 7.54 15.94 13.74
C GLY A 133 8.25 14.75 13.09
N ARG A 134 7.78 13.52 13.28
CA ARG A 134 8.36 12.33 12.62
C ARG A 134 8.19 12.44 11.11
N ARG A 135 9.30 12.26 10.39
CA ARG A 135 9.34 12.29 8.93
C ARG A 135 9.08 10.87 8.41
N LYS A 136 8.14 10.75 7.48
CA LYS A 136 7.81 9.48 6.80
C LYS A 136 7.80 9.66 5.30
N VAL A 137 8.16 8.63 4.55
CA VAL A 137 8.13 8.63 3.08
C VAL A 137 7.37 7.42 2.59
N LEU A 138 6.23 7.64 1.93
CA LEU A 138 5.56 6.62 1.14
C LEU A 138 6.33 6.43 -0.16
N VAL A 139 6.68 5.20 -0.49
CA VAL A 139 7.34 4.79 -1.73
C VAL A 139 6.49 3.74 -2.42
N VAL A 140 6.21 3.93 -3.70
CA VAL A 140 5.40 3.01 -4.51
C VAL A 140 6.20 2.62 -5.74
N SER A 141 6.52 1.33 -5.89
CA SER A 141 7.11 0.79 -7.12
C SER A 141 6.05 0.73 -8.21
N LYS A 142 6.41 1.21 -9.39
CA LYS A 142 5.63 1.12 -10.63
C LYS A 142 6.25 0.10 -11.60
N HIS A 143 7.17 -0.73 -11.11
CA HIS A 143 8.01 -1.61 -11.93
C HIS A 143 7.74 -3.08 -11.60
N PRO A 144 7.69 -3.98 -12.60
CA PRO A 144 7.48 -5.41 -12.40
C PRO A 144 8.71 -6.16 -11.85
N ALA A 145 9.73 -5.44 -11.40
CA ALA A 145 10.96 -6.03 -10.87
C ALA A 145 11.34 -5.35 -9.55
N THR A 146 12.18 -6.03 -8.78
CA THR A 146 12.75 -5.48 -7.55
C THR A 146 13.55 -4.22 -7.83
N LEU A 147 13.30 -3.16 -7.07
CA LEU A 147 13.99 -1.89 -7.14
C LEU A 147 14.81 -1.66 -5.87
N ARG A 148 16.00 -1.08 -6.04
CA ARG A 148 16.75 -0.47 -4.95
C ARG A 148 16.54 1.03 -5.02
N ILE A 149 16.04 1.61 -3.93
CA ILE A 149 15.60 3.00 -3.89
C ILE A 149 16.39 3.70 -2.80
N ARG A 150 17.17 4.71 -3.19
CA ARG A 150 17.90 5.57 -2.26
C ARG A 150 16.95 6.61 -1.67
N VAL A 151 16.85 6.60 -0.35
CA VAL A 151 16.15 7.59 0.48
C VAL A 151 17.20 8.21 1.42
N SER A 152 17.69 9.39 1.05
CA SER A 152 18.78 10.06 1.78
C SER A 152 18.39 10.34 3.23
N GLY A 153 19.28 10.00 4.17
CA GLY A 153 19.07 10.17 5.60
C GLY A 153 18.16 9.13 6.24
N ALA A 154 17.84 8.03 5.55
CA ALA A 154 17.00 6.96 6.10
C ALA A 154 17.78 5.99 7.00
N THR A 155 19.12 6.01 6.94
CA THR A 155 19.99 5.17 7.78
C THR A 155 19.63 5.28 9.25
N GLY A 156 19.44 4.14 9.91
CA GLY A 156 19.05 4.06 11.32
C GLY A 156 17.54 4.15 11.57
N GLY A 157 16.75 4.54 10.56
CA GLY A 157 15.28 4.50 10.57
C GLY A 157 14.70 3.10 10.32
N PHE A 158 13.42 3.04 9.97
CA PHE A 158 12.70 1.79 9.69
C PHE A 158 12.00 1.84 8.34
N VAL A 159 11.83 0.69 7.72
CA VAL A 159 10.97 0.53 6.54
C VAL A 159 9.97 -0.58 6.78
N SER A 160 8.71 -0.31 6.50
CA SER A 160 7.61 -1.26 6.39
C SER A 160 7.33 -1.50 4.91
N VAL A 161 7.27 -2.76 4.45
CA VAL A 161 7.11 -3.11 3.02
C VAL A 161 6.06 -4.21 2.84
N VAL A 162 5.25 -4.05 1.79
CA VAL A 162 4.39 -5.10 1.19
C VAL A 162 4.76 -5.21 -0.29
N ASP A 163 5.16 -6.39 -0.76
CA ASP A 163 5.56 -6.63 -2.15
C ASP A 163 5.35 -8.10 -2.58
N GLY A 164 5.71 -8.45 -3.82
CA GLY A 164 5.55 -9.81 -4.36
C GLY A 164 6.33 -10.91 -3.62
N THR A 165 7.17 -10.57 -2.63
CA THR A 165 7.91 -11.54 -1.80
C THR A 165 7.40 -11.58 -0.35
N THR A 166 6.31 -10.89 -0.04
CA THR A 166 5.63 -10.96 1.27
C THR A 166 4.46 -11.97 1.32
N GLY A 167 4.16 -12.67 0.22
CA GLY A 167 3.15 -13.74 0.17
C GLY A 167 2.28 -13.73 -1.10
N ASP A 168 1.75 -14.90 -1.45
CA ASP A 168 0.94 -15.33 -2.61
C ASP A 168 -0.35 -14.48 -2.80
N PRO A 169 -1.10 -14.55 -3.93
CA PRO A 169 -2.34 -13.80 -4.09
C PRO A 169 -3.38 -13.97 -2.96
N PHE A 170 -3.33 -15.05 -2.17
CA PHE A 170 -4.27 -15.31 -1.06
C PHE A 170 -3.67 -16.02 0.18
N GLY A 171 -2.35 -15.98 0.42
CA GLY A 171 -1.79 -16.66 1.61
C GLY A 171 -0.26 -16.59 1.75
N CYS A 172 0.25 -16.80 2.98
CA CYS A 172 1.67 -16.64 3.34
C CYS A 172 2.35 -17.95 3.78
N ALA A 173 3.70 -17.96 3.85
CA ALA A 173 4.47 -18.95 4.61
C ALA A 173 4.59 -18.57 6.12
N GLU A 174 4.66 -19.56 7.02
CA GLU A 174 4.43 -19.48 8.48
C GLU A 174 5.39 -18.60 9.32
N ASP A 175 4.87 -18.04 10.44
CA ASP A 175 5.60 -17.43 11.56
C ASP A 175 5.66 -18.41 12.78
N PRO A 176 6.85 -18.84 13.25
CA PRO A 176 7.00 -19.81 14.33
C PRO A 176 6.53 -19.36 15.73
N GLN A 177 6.30 -18.06 15.97
CA GLN A 177 6.02 -17.53 17.31
C GLN A 177 4.54 -17.21 17.56
N THR A 178 3.77 -16.95 16.52
CA THR A 178 2.39 -16.44 16.64
C THR A 178 1.36 -17.30 15.90
N ASN A 179 1.81 -18.23 15.07
CA ASN A 179 0.97 -19.04 14.17
C ASN A 179 0.01 -18.19 13.31
N LYS A 180 0.30 -16.89 13.12
CA LYS A 180 -0.48 -15.93 12.34
C LYS A 180 0.46 -14.95 11.63
N THR A 181 0.51 -15.03 10.31
CA THR A 181 1.54 -14.38 9.51
C THR A 181 1.33 -12.86 9.37
N CYS A 182 2.36 -12.07 9.69
CA CYS A 182 2.39 -10.62 9.47
C CYS A 182 3.06 -10.27 8.12
N TYR A 183 2.29 -9.73 7.18
CA TYR A 183 2.67 -9.41 5.80
C TYR A 183 3.57 -8.18 5.64
N VAL A 184 3.54 -7.26 6.60
CA VAL A 184 4.35 -6.04 6.55
C VAL A 184 5.74 -6.37 7.08
N ARG A 185 6.72 -6.52 6.17
CA ARG A 185 8.11 -6.68 6.58
C ARG A 185 8.64 -5.35 7.09
N ARG A 186 8.69 -5.21 8.41
CA ARG A 186 9.34 -4.10 9.09
C ARG A 186 10.80 -4.43 9.38
N ARG A 187 11.72 -3.59 8.94
CA ARG A 187 13.15 -3.75 9.24
C ARG A 187 13.83 -2.41 9.46
N ARG A 188 14.93 -2.44 10.21
CA ARG A 188 15.81 -1.28 10.36
C ARG A 188 16.58 -1.04 9.06
N ILE A 189 16.77 0.23 8.72
CA ILE A 189 17.47 0.64 7.49
C ILE A 189 18.97 0.78 7.81
N ALA A 190 19.78 -0.13 7.27
CA ALA A 190 21.23 -0.16 7.54
C ALA A 190 22.03 0.89 6.77
N ALA A 191 21.54 1.27 5.59
CA ALA A 191 22.09 2.33 4.74
C ALA A 191 20.92 3.03 4.04
N ASP A 192 21.14 4.22 3.48
CA ASP A 192 20.14 5.07 2.80
C ASP A 192 19.44 4.43 1.58
N THR A 193 19.44 3.11 1.43
CA THR A 193 18.81 2.35 0.36
C THR A 193 17.82 1.35 0.95
N ILE A 194 16.59 1.36 0.43
CA ILE A 194 15.61 0.31 0.65
C ILE A 194 15.50 -0.58 -0.59
N VAL A 195 15.04 -1.80 -0.39
CA VAL A 195 14.69 -2.73 -1.46
C VAL A 195 13.18 -2.94 -1.44
N VAL A 196 12.54 -2.77 -2.58
CA VAL A 196 11.09 -2.93 -2.78
C VAL A 196 10.88 -3.89 -3.95
N GLY A 197 10.17 -5.01 -3.74
CA GLY A 197 9.88 -5.97 -4.80
C GLY A 197 9.01 -5.41 -5.94
N ALA A 198 8.70 -6.28 -6.91
CA ALA A 198 7.81 -5.96 -8.03
C ALA A 198 6.49 -5.36 -7.52
N PHE A 199 6.15 -4.17 -8.05
CA PHE A 199 4.99 -3.37 -7.66
C PHE A 199 4.81 -3.18 -6.14
N GLY A 200 5.88 -3.27 -5.35
CA GLY A 200 5.80 -3.15 -3.90
C GLY A 200 5.46 -1.73 -3.43
N THR A 201 4.86 -1.65 -2.25
CA THR A 201 4.63 -0.41 -1.52
C THR A 201 5.42 -0.44 -0.22
N ALA A 202 6.04 0.68 0.13
CA ALA A 202 6.81 0.82 1.35
C ALA A 202 6.53 2.14 2.06
N VAL A 203 6.59 2.13 3.39
CA VAL A 203 6.66 3.35 4.20
C VAL A 203 7.99 3.37 4.93
N VAL A 204 8.80 4.37 4.62
CA VAL A 204 10.05 4.67 5.32
C VAL A 204 9.76 5.63 6.46
N ILE A 205 10.17 5.25 7.67
CA ILE A 205 10.17 6.09 8.85
C ILE A 205 11.60 6.57 9.05
N MET A 206 11.84 7.86 8.84
CA MET A 206 13.18 8.43 8.98
C MET A 206 13.64 8.36 10.44
N PRO A 207 14.95 8.22 10.70
CA PRO A 207 15.47 8.42 12.05
C PRO A 207 15.04 9.80 12.57
N GLN A 208 14.71 9.85 13.86
CA GLN A 208 14.62 11.13 14.55
C GLN A 208 16.03 11.57 14.89
N ASP A 209 16.35 12.82 14.61
CA ASP A 209 17.61 13.40 15.06
C ASP A 209 17.55 13.41 16.60
N VAL A 210 18.44 12.67 17.25
CA VAL A 210 18.64 12.82 18.70
C VAL A 210 19.24 14.22 18.87
N ARG A 211 18.39 15.17 19.27
CA ARG A 211 18.84 16.49 19.72
C ARG A 211 19.25 16.41 21.16
#